data_AF-A0A3B9AES7-F1
#
_entry.id   AF-A0A3B9AES7-F1
#
_cell.length_a   1.000
_cell.length_b   1.000
_cell.length_c   1.000
_cell.angle_alpha   90.00
_cell.angle_beta   90.00
_cell.angle_gamma   90.00
#
_symmetry.space_group_name_H-M   'P 1'
#
loop_
_entity.id
_entity.type
_entity.pdbx_description
1 polymer ?
#
loop_
_entity_poly.entity_id
_entity_poly.type
_entity_poly.pdbx_seq_one_letter_code
_entity_poly.pdbx_strand_id
1 'polypeptide(L)'
;MFRGSSEINVDAKGRMAMPARYRELLEEHCDGKVVITVGADLNMGVGDKYLFIYPRPRWQEVETEVLDLASFDSFAQRLRQFFVGHARDVELDGSGRILIPPELRDYALLEKKVTLVGQIDRFELWDTGAWNRKREEWLTTPVDPSAISEQVRALRL
;
A
#
# COMPACT_ATOMS: atom_id res chain seq x y z
N MET A 1 4.08 -2.47 -14.15
CA MET A 1 4.86 -2.28 -12.91
C MET A 1 4.68 -0.87 -12.37
N PHE A 2 4.52 -0.71 -11.06
CA PHE A 2 4.26 0.58 -10.41
C PHE A 2 5.54 1.17 -9.79
N ARG A 3 5.85 2.43 -10.08
CA ARG A 3 7.10 3.07 -9.60
C ARG A 3 6.97 4.58 -9.41
N GLY A 4 7.67 5.12 -8.41
CA GLY A 4 7.73 6.55 -8.13
C GLY A 4 6.56 7.04 -7.28
N SER A 5 6.63 8.29 -6.82
CA SER A 5 5.62 8.91 -5.98
C SER A 5 4.81 9.99 -6.71
N SER A 6 3.56 10.21 -6.32
CA SER A 6 2.71 11.28 -6.85
C SER A 6 1.82 11.84 -5.75
N GLU A 7 1.81 13.16 -5.58
CA GLU A 7 0.88 13.85 -4.69
C GLU A 7 -0.46 14.05 -5.39
N ILE A 8 -1.55 13.69 -4.71
CA ILE A 8 -2.90 13.68 -5.27
C ILE A 8 -3.85 14.26 -4.21
N ASN A 9 -4.84 15.03 -4.67
CA ASN A 9 -5.90 15.47 -3.77
C ASN A 9 -7.02 14.42 -3.70
N VAL A 10 -7.49 14.15 -2.50
CA VAL A 10 -8.74 13.41 -2.24
C VAL A 10 -9.91 14.39 -2.30
N ASP A 11 -10.94 14.04 -3.06
CA ASP A 11 -12.14 14.86 -3.17
C ASP A 11 -13.04 14.76 -1.93
N ALA A 12 -14.07 15.61 -1.85
CA ALA A 12 -15.00 15.64 -0.72
C ALA A 12 -15.76 14.33 -0.48
N LYS A 13 -15.78 13.41 -1.46
CA LYS A 13 -16.40 12.09 -1.35
C LYS A 13 -15.41 10.99 -0.97
N GLY A 14 -14.14 11.34 -0.70
CA GLY A 14 -13.10 10.37 -0.39
C GLY A 14 -12.53 9.66 -1.63
N ARG A 15 -12.69 10.24 -2.82
CA ARG A 15 -12.16 9.66 -4.06
C ARG A 15 -10.82 10.28 -4.44
N MET A 16 -9.93 9.45 -4.96
CA MET A 16 -8.62 9.86 -5.46
C MET A 16 -8.53 9.51 -6.95
N ALA A 17 -8.03 10.44 -7.77
CA ALA A 17 -7.74 10.16 -9.17
C ALA A 17 -6.52 9.24 -9.28
N MET A 18 -6.64 8.13 -10.00
CA MET A 18 -5.48 7.30 -10.33
C MET A 18 -4.67 8.01 -11.43
N PRO A 19 -3.34 8.16 -11.28
CA PRO A 19 -2.50 8.74 -12.34
C PRO A 19 -2.68 8.00 -13.67
N ALA A 20 -2.78 8.75 -14.77
CA ALA A 20 -3.17 8.23 -16.09
C ALA A 20 -2.37 6.98 -16.52
N ARG A 21 -1.04 7.01 -16.30
CA ARG A 21 -0.12 5.89 -16.62
C ARG A 21 -0.45 4.58 -15.89
N TYR A 22 -1.06 4.66 -14.71
CA TYR A 22 -1.43 3.47 -13.94
C TYR A 22 -2.88 3.07 -14.17
N ARG A 23 -3.75 4.04 -14.46
CA ARG A 23 -5.13 3.77 -14.86
C ARG A 23 -5.16 2.83 -16.06
N GLU A 24 -4.46 3.16 -17.14
CA GLU A 24 -4.41 2.32 -18.35
C GLU A 24 -3.89 0.91 -18.05
N LEU A 25 -2.84 0.82 -17.22
CA LEU A 25 -2.27 -0.45 -16.81
C LEU A 25 -3.27 -1.30 -16.00
N LEU A 26 -3.99 -0.69 -15.05
CA LEU A 26 -4.98 -1.39 -14.21
C LEU A 26 -6.22 -1.81 -15.01
N GLU A 27 -6.67 -0.99 -15.95
CA GLU A 27 -7.76 -1.35 -16.87
C GLU A 27 -7.38 -2.58 -17.71
N GLU A 28 -6.21 -2.56 -18.36
CA GLU A 28 -5.75 -3.67 -19.20
C GLU A 28 -5.50 -4.96 -18.41
N HIS A 29 -4.95 -4.86 -17.20
CA HIS A 29 -4.50 -6.04 -16.45
C HIS A 29 -5.59 -6.64 -15.55
N CYS A 30 -6.56 -5.84 -15.11
CA CYS A 30 -7.54 -6.29 -14.12
C CYS A 30 -8.90 -5.56 -14.20
N ASP A 31 -9.27 -4.97 -15.34
CA ASP A 31 -10.50 -4.20 -15.53
C ASP A 31 -10.68 -3.10 -14.46
N GLY A 32 -9.60 -2.46 -14.04
CA GLY A 32 -9.65 -1.43 -12.99
C GLY A 32 -9.99 -1.97 -11.59
N LYS A 33 -10.01 -3.28 -11.38
CA LYS A 33 -10.31 -3.91 -10.07
C LYS A 33 -9.07 -3.98 -9.20
N VAL A 34 -9.16 -3.34 -8.06
CA VAL A 34 -8.08 -3.27 -7.06
C VAL A 34 -8.60 -3.67 -5.69
N VAL A 35 -7.67 -4.01 -4.79
CA VAL A 35 -7.96 -4.25 -3.38
C VAL A 35 -7.19 -3.26 -2.53
N ILE A 36 -7.89 -2.56 -1.64
CA ILE A 36 -7.29 -1.63 -0.69
C ILE A 36 -7.28 -2.29 0.69
N THR A 37 -6.15 -2.25 1.39
CA THR A 37 -6.05 -2.72 2.78
C THR A 37 -5.07 -1.87 3.59
N VAL A 38 -5.02 -2.10 4.90
CA VAL A 38 -4.07 -1.46 5.81
C VAL A 38 -2.63 -1.87 5.50
N GLY A 39 -1.69 -0.94 5.58
CA GLY A 39 -0.26 -1.24 5.58
C GLY A 39 0.11 -2.11 6.79
N ALA A 40 0.81 -3.21 6.54
CA ALA A 40 1.24 -4.18 7.56
C ALA A 40 2.73 -4.52 7.44
N ASP A 41 3.57 -3.55 7.04
CA ASP A 41 5.02 -3.79 6.99
C ASP A 41 5.57 -4.00 8.41
N LEU A 42 6.10 -5.19 8.62
CA LEU A 42 6.63 -5.68 9.89
C LEU A 42 7.91 -4.96 10.32
N ASN A 43 8.57 -4.27 9.38
CA ASN A 43 9.78 -3.48 9.64
C ASN A 43 9.47 -2.00 9.87
N MET A 44 8.19 -1.60 9.78
CA MET A 44 7.76 -0.24 10.04
C MET A 44 7.36 -0.04 11.49
N GLY A 45 7.56 1.19 11.99
CA GLY A 45 7.28 1.51 13.38
C GLY A 45 5.80 1.36 13.69
N VAL A 46 5.48 1.02 14.95
CA VAL A 46 4.10 0.79 15.44
C VAL A 46 3.14 1.99 15.20
N GLY A 47 3.66 3.17 14.84
CA GLY A 47 2.91 4.39 14.56
C GLY A 47 2.67 4.71 13.08
N ASP A 48 3.30 4.03 12.13
CA ASP A 48 3.17 4.40 10.72
C ASP A 48 1.85 3.89 10.14
N LYS A 49 1.04 4.81 9.58
CA LYS A 49 -0.30 4.54 9.06
C LYS A 49 -0.40 4.91 7.59
N TYR A 50 -0.73 3.92 6.78
CA TYR A 50 -0.87 4.01 5.33
C TYR A 50 -1.69 2.82 4.82
N LEU A 51 -2.06 2.84 3.55
CA LEU A 51 -2.80 1.77 2.88
C LEU A 51 -1.95 1.13 1.80
N PHE A 52 -2.16 -0.15 1.55
CA PHE A 52 -1.75 -0.76 0.28
C PHE A 52 -2.92 -0.77 -0.71
N ILE A 53 -2.58 -0.66 -1.99
CA ILE A 53 -3.50 -0.84 -3.10
C ILE A 53 -2.88 -1.87 -4.04
N TYR A 54 -3.52 -3.03 -4.16
CA TYR A 54 -3.08 -4.12 -5.02
C TYR A 54 -3.98 -4.22 -6.25
N PRO A 55 -3.44 -4.50 -7.44
CA PRO A 55 -4.23 -5.09 -8.51
C PRO A 55 -4.84 -6.40 -8.02
N ARG A 56 -6.09 -6.67 -8.39
CA ARG A 56 -6.80 -7.87 -7.91
C ARG A 56 -6.04 -9.20 -8.13
N PRO A 57 -5.41 -9.46 -9.29
CA PRO A 57 -4.64 -10.70 -9.48
C PRO A 57 -3.50 -10.86 -8.48
N ARG A 58 -2.77 -9.77 -8.18
CA ARG A 58 -1.68 -9.80 -7.18
C ARG A 58 -2.23 -10.02 -5.78
N TRP A 59 -3.37 -9.42 -5.44
CA TRP A 59 -4.01 -9.65 -4.14
C TRP A 59 -4.37 -11.12 -3.93
N GLN A 60 -4.84 -11.83 -4.95
CA GLN A 60 -5.17 -13.25 -4.85
C GLN A 60 -3.95 -14.14 -4.52
N GLU A 61 -2.79 -13.78 -5.06
CA GLU A 61 -1.52 -14.41 -4.68
C GLU A 61 -1.20 -14.16 -3.20
N VAL A 62 -1.33 -12.90 -2.75
CA VAL A 62 -1.13 -12.52 -1.33
C VAL A 62 -2.10 -13.26 -0.41
N GLU A 63 -3.37 -13.41 -0.78
CA GLU A 63 -4.35 -14.18 -0.01
C GLU A 63 -3.91 -15.63 0.14
N THR A 64 -3.40 -16.24 -0.92
CA THR A 64 -2.88 -17.60 -0.90
C THR A 64 -1.67 -17.71 0.03
N GLU A 65 -0.70 -16.81 -0.09
CA GLU A 65 0.49 -16.76 0.78
C GLU A 65 0.08 -16.62 2.27
N VAL A 66 -0.93 -15.79 2.56
CA VAL A 66 -1.42 -15.53 3.91
C VAL A 66 -2.22 -16.71 4.49
N LEU A 67 -2.95 -17.45 3.64
CA LEU A 67 -3.63 -18.69 4.01
C LEU A 67 -2.65 -19.79 4.40
N ASP A 68 -1.49 -19.85 3.71
CA ASP A 68 -0.45 -20.85 3.94
C ASP A 68 0.35 -20.61 5.24
N LEU A 69 0.22 -19.42 5.85
CA LEU A 69 0.86 -19.13 7.14
C LEU A 69 0.33 -20.06 8.25
N ALA A 70 1.25 -20.63 9.04
CA ALA A 70 0.92 -21.58 10.09
C ALA A 70 -0.22 -21.10 11.01
N SER A 71 -1.28 -21.90 11.12
CA SER A 71 -2.48 -21.54 11.89
C SER A 71 -2.22 -21.43 13.40
N PHE A 72 -1.20 -22.10 13.92
CA PHE A 72 -0.85 -22.09 15.35
C PHE A 72 0.03 -20.91 15.76
N ASP A 73 0.52 -20.10 14.81
CA ASP A 73 1.21 -18.87 15.13
C ASP A 73 0.20 -17.76 15.43
N SER A 74 0.17 -17.33 16.70
CA SER A 74 -0.69 -16.23 17.17
C SER A 74 -0.44 -14.91 16.42
N PHE A 75 0.80 -14.70 15.96
CA PHE A 75 1.16 -13.53 15.17
C PHE A 75 0.58 -13.62 13.77
N ALA A 76 0.71 -14.77 13.10
CA ALA A 76 0.09 -15.01 11.80
C ALA A 76 -1.44 -14.86 11.83
N GLN A 77 -2.10 -15.30 12.91
CA GLN A 77 -3.55 -15.08 13.08
C GLN A 77 -3.90 -13.60 13.20
N ARG A 78 -3.13 -12.83 13.99
CA ARG A 78 -3.32 -11.39 14.11
C ARG A 78 -3.09 -10.68 12.78
N LEU A 79 -2.02 -11.05 12.06
CA LEU A 79 -1.73 -10.51 10.74
C LEU A 79 -2.87 -10.81 9.77
N ARG A 80 -3.41 -12.03 9.75
CA ARG A 80 -4.60 -12.38 8.95
C ARG A 80 -5.80 -11.50 9.28
N GLN A 81 -6.17 -11.42 10.55
CA GLN A 81 -7.32 -10.62 11.00
C GLN A 81 -7.15 -9.15 10.65
N PHE A 82 -5.95 -8.63 10.83
CA PHE A 82 -5.66 -7.22 10.59
C PHE A 82 -5.53 -6.91 9.10
N PHE A 83 -4.73 -7.66 8.36
CA PHE A 83 -4.42 -7.38 6.98
C PHE A 83 -5.52 -7.82 6.01
N VAL A 84 -6.03 -9.04 6.14
CA VAL A 84 -7.10 -9.54 5.26
C VAL A 84 -8.46 -9.00 5.71
N GLY A 85 -8.70 -8.88 7.03
CA GLY A 85 -9.98 -8.37 7.54
C GLY A 85 -10.29 -6.92 7.14
N HIS A 86 -9.26 -6.11 6.88
CA HIS A 86 -9.42 -4.74 6.39
C HIS A 86 -9.40 -4.63 4.85
N ALA A 87 -9.19 -5.72 4.12
CA ALA A 87 -9.18 -5.69 2.67
C ALA A 87 -10.58 -5.35 2.11
N ARG A 88 -10.60 -4.51 1.09
CA ARG A 88 -11.82 -4.07 0.38
C ARG A 88 -11.58 -4.08 -1.12
N ASP A 89 -12.42 -4.82 -1.86
CA ASP A 89 -12.49 -4.71 -3.31
C ASP A 89 -13.03 -3.32 -3.71
N VAL A 90 -12.33 -2.67 -4.63
CA VAL A 90 -12.68 -1.37 -5.19
C VAL A 90 -12.44 -1.40 -6.69
N GLU A 91 -13.25 -0.68 -7.45
CA GLU A 91 -13.10 -0.53 -8.89
C GLU A 91 -12.88 0.93 -9.24
N LEU A 92 -12.06 1.18 -10.27
CA LEU A 92 -11.95 2.52 -10.84
C LEU A 92 -13.30 2.93 -11.46
N ASP A 93 -13.76 4.15 -11.16
CA ASP A 93 -14.93 4.71 -11.82
C ASP A 93 -14.60 5.08 -13.28
N GLY A 94 -15.62 5.39 -14.08
CA GLY A 94 -15.43 5.79 -15.49
C GLY A 94 -14.58 7.06 -15.69
N SER A 95 -14.24 7.79 -14.62
CA SER A 95 -13.30 8.92 -14.63
C SER A 95 -11.89 8.52 -14.17
N GLY A 96 -11.63 7.23 -13.92
CA GLY A 96 -10.36 6.71 -13.43
C GLY A 96 -10.07 7.03 -11.97
N ARG A 97 -11.10 7.25 -11.14
CA ARG A 97 -10.93 7.49 -9.70
C ARG A 97 -11.24 6.25 -8.90
N ILE A 98 -10.57 6.08 -7.78
CA ILE A 98 -10.91 5.07 -6.77
C ILE A 98 -11.61 5.74 -5.58
N LEU A 99 -12.63 5.09 -5.03
CA LEU A 99 -13.20 5.47 -3.74
C LEU A 99 -12.37 4.82 -2.63
N ILE A 100 -11.81 5.61 -1.73
CA ILE A 100 -11.11 5.09 -0.56
C ILE A 100 -12.16 4.81 0.52
N PRO A 101 -12.34 3.54 0.95
CA PRO A 101 -13.31 3.18 1.99
C PRO A 101 -13.12 4.06 3.23
N PRO A 102 -14.19 4.64 3.81
CA PRO A 102 -14.07 5.54 4.95
C PRO A 102 -13.25 4.99 6.11
N GLU A 103 -13.44 3.72 6.45
CA GLU A 103 -12.73 3.06 7.54
C GLU A 103 -11.20 2.98 7.31
N LEU A 104 -10.78 2.81 6.05
CA LEU A 104 -9.37 2.78 5.68
C LEU A 104 -8.78 4.17 5.62
N ARG A 105 -9.59 5.15 5.20
CA ARG A 105 -9.22 6.56 5.17
C ARG A 105 -8.97 7.08 6.60
N ASP A 106 -9.85 6.70 7.53
CA ASP A 106 -9.73 7.00 8.95
C ASP A 106 -8.51 6.29 9.57
N TYR A 107 -8.31 5.00 9.26
CA TYR A 107 -7.15 4.24 9.72
C TYR A 107 -5.82 4.89 9.32
N ALA A 108 -5.69 5.26 8.04
CA ALA A 108 -4.47 5.82 7.48
C ALA A 108 -4.33 7.33 7.70
N LEU A 109 -5.26 7.94 8.44
CA LEU A 109 -5.29 9.37 8.74
C LEU A 109 -5.21 10.22 7.45
N LEU A 110 -5.85 9.76 6.38
CA LEU A 110 -5.78 10.42 5.08
C LEU A 110 -6.67 11.67 5.08
N GLU A 111 -6.05 12.83 4.90
CA GLU A 111 -6.77 14.09 4.72
C GLU A 111 -6.94 14.43 3.23
N LYS A 112 -6.83 15.71 2.89
CA LYS A 112 -7.02 16.23 1.54
C LYS A 112 -5.87 15.88 0.60
N LYS A 113 -4.63 15.85 1.08
CA LYS A 113 -3.44 15.58 0.26
C LYS A 113 -2.86 14.22 0.63
N VAL A 114 -2.75 13.36 -0.37
CA VAL A 114 -2.20 12.02 -0.22
C VAL A 114 -1.04 11.81 -1.18
N THR A 115 -0.11 10.95 -0.79
CA THR A 115 0.99 10.54 -1.65
C THR A 115 0.80 9.07 -2.03
N LEU A 116 0.65 8.82 -3.33
CA LEU A 116 0.62 7.50 -3.91
C LEU A 116 2.05 7.10 -4.31
N VAL A 117 2.56 6.00 -3.77
CA VAL A 117 3.92 5.50 -4.01
C VAL A 117 3.85 4.12 -4.66
N GLY A 118 4.39 3.99 -5.87
CA GLY A 118 4.47 2.70 -6.55
C GLY A 118 5.60 1.84 -6.02
N GLN A 119 5.28 0.61 -5.60
CA GLN A 119 6.18 -0.38 -5.01
C GLN A 119 6.22 -1.66 -5.84
N ILE A 120 6.55 -1.53 -7.13
CA ILE A 120 6.69 -2.62 -8.10
C ILE A 120 5.35 -3.33 -8.40
N ASP A 121 4.83 -4.10 -7.45
CA ASP A 121 3.66 -4.97 -7.56
C ASP A 121 2.38 -4.37 -6.96
N ARG A 122 2.52 -3.30 -6.18
CA ARG A 122 1.41 -2.59 -5.52
C ARG A 122 1.67 -1.09 -5.43
N PHE A 123 0.73 -0.37 -4.83
CA PHE A 123 0.95 0.98 -4.33
C PHE A 123 0.87 1.03 -2.81
N GLU A 124 1.54 2.02 -2.25
CA GLU A 124 1.22 2.56 -0.94
C GLU A 124 0.49 3.89 -1.10
N LEU A 125 -0.46 4.14 -0.20
CA LEU A 125 -1.18 5.39 -0.12
C LEU A 125 -1.03 5.97 1.29
N TRP A 126 -0.43 7.15 1.35
CA TRP A 126 -0.06 7.84 2.57
C TRP A 126 -0.76 9.18 2.68
N ASP A 127 -0.96 9.67 3.90
CA ASP A 127 -1.03 11.10 4.11
C ASP A 127 0.29 11.73 3.65
N THR A 128 0.23 12.84 2.91
CA THR A 128 1.45 13.45 2.34
C THR A 128 2.41 13.92 3.44
N GLY A 129 1.89 14.43 4.57
CA GLY A 129 2.70 14.82 5.72
C GLY A 129 3.40 13.62 6.37
N ALA A 130 2.67 12.52 6.57
CA ALA A 130 3.21 11.26 7.09
C ALA A 130 4.31 10.69 6.19
N TRP A 131 4.07 10.63 4.87
CA TRP A 131 5.09 10.20 3.90
C TRP A 131 6.35 11.04 3.96
N ASN A 132 6.22 12.36 4.02
CA ASN A 132 7.38 13.25 4.07
C ASN A 132 8.20 13.05 5.35
N ARG A 133 7.54 12.90 6.51
CA ARG A 133 8.23 12.58 7.77
C ARG A 133 8.94 11.23 7.69
N LYS A 134 8.27 10.20 7.17
CA LYS A 134 8.84 8.86 7.04
C LYS A 134 10.04 8.84 6.10
N ARG A 135 9.94 9.52 4.97
CA ARG A 135 11.04 9.65 4.01
C ARG A 135 12.26 10.30 4.66
N GLU A 136 12.06 11.37 5.43
CA GLU A 136 13.15 12.04 6.15
C GLU A 136 13.76 11.15 7.23
N GLU A 137 12.93 10.42 7.98
CA GLU A 137 13.38 9.42 8.94
C GLU A 137 14.26 8.36 8.26
N TRP A 138 13.85 7.81 7.12
CA TRP A 138 14.65 6.84 6.38
C TRP A 138 15.98 7.39 5.86
N LEU A 139 16.02 8.67 5.48
CA LEU A 139 17.27 9.32 5.01
C LEU A 139 18.27 9.57 6.16
N THR A 140 17.77 9.70 7.39
CA THR A 140 18.59 10.09 8.55
C THR A 140 18.88 8.94 9.51
N THR A 141 18.13 7.83 9.41
CA THR A 141 18.32 6.65 10.25
C THR A 141 19.59 5.91 9.87
N PRO A 142 20.58 5.78 10.78
CA PRO A 142 21.75 4.96 10.52
C PRO A 142 21.34 3.50 10.34
N VAL A 143 21.72 2.91 9.22
CA VAL A 143 21.52 1.47 8.97
C VAL A 143 22.71 0.73 9.55
N ASP A 144 22.47 -0.18 10.49
CA ASP A 144 23.50 -1.13 10.93
C ASP A 144 23.87 -2.03 9.73
N PRO A 145 25.12 -2.00 9.23
CA PRO A 145 25.52 -2.85 8.13
C PRO A 145 25.25 -4.33 8.44
N SER A 146 25.37 -4.78 9.70
CA SER A 146 25.13 -6.17 10.07
C SER A 146 23.68 -6.62 9.85
N ALA A 147 22.73 -5.67 9.84
CA ALA A 147 21.31 -5.92 9.58
C ALA A 147 20.96 -5.97 8.08
N ILE A 148 21.89 -5.62 7.19
CA ILE A 148 21.67 -5.64 5.74
C ILE A 148 21.87 -7.07 5.20
N SER A 149 20.81 -7.68 4.68
CA SER A 149 20.86 -9.03 4.11
C SER A 149 21.82 -9.13 2.91
N GLU A 150 22.33 -10.34 2.65
CA GLU A 150 23.19 -10.60 1.49
C GLU A 150 22.50 -10.26 0.17
N GLN A 151 21.19 -10.49 0.05
CA GLN A 151 20.44 -10.16 -1.16
C GLN A 151 20.45 -8.66 -1.43
N VAL A 152 20.31 -7.84 -0.39
CA VAL A 152 20.37 -6.37 -0.52
C VAL A 152 21.79 -5.92 -0.87
N ARG A 153 22.82 -6.53 -0.25
CA ARG A 153 24.23 -6.25 -0.57
C ARG A 153 24.63 -6.62 -2.00
N ALA A 154 23.96 -7.61 -2.59
CA ALA A 154 24.18 -8.03 -3.97
C ALA A 154 23.56 -7.07 -5.00
N LEU A 155 22.66 -6.17 -4.58
CA LEU A 155 22.11 -5.15 -5.47
C LEU A 155 23.19 -4.13 -5.82
N ARG A 156 23.28 -3.80 -7.12
CA ARG A 156 24.12 -2.71 -7.61
C ARG A 156 23.27 -1.46 -7.73
N LEU A 157 23.10 -0.75 -6.62
CA LEU A 157 22.41 0.54 -6.51
C LEU A 157 23.41 1.69 -6.45
#